data_AF-A0AAD6EYB7-F1
#
_entry.id   AF-A0AAD6EYB7-F1
#
_cell.length_a   1.000
_cell.length_b   1.000
_cell.length_c   1.000
_cell.angle_alpha   90.00
_cell.angle_beta   90.00
_cell.angle_gamma   90.00
#
_symmetry.space_group_name_H-M   'P 1'
#
loop_
_entity.id
_entity.type
_entity.pdbx_description
1 polymer ?
#
loop_
_entity_poly.entity_id
_entity_poly.type
_entity_poly.pdbx_seq_one_letter_code
_entity_poly.pdbx_strand_id
1 'polypeptide(L)'
;MSDDSLHILVFPWLAFGHMLPFLELSKSLAKRGHRITYVSTPRNIQQLHQNQPNLSPFIQFLSFPLPSVKHLPEAAESTREVPAEKVGYLKKAFDDLEAPFSAFFKSACSDKSTRLDWVIIDFAPHWVPKIAQDHGVPCTFFSVFPATTLVFMGPCSELIGGSRTSPKDFTVPPIWVPFPSNLAMYPHDARFIPYFYAKNESDVTDAERLVTVISRSKFICVKSSYNHDQSKWLSLLTELYEKKVVPVGLLPPSIDASPIKQSTTAHGEVDVIDWLDQQPAESVLYIAFGSEAALSIELLHELALGIEMSKVRFLWALRKPASVSEDTRILPEGFEERTKDIGVVTDWAPQMRVLAHASVGGHLTHCGWSSVVENFQFGHPLVQLPICSDQGLNARVLEEKKVGVFVPRDDETGDFSRDDVAKVVRILMEEDEGKVIRQNAKQLKEIYADQASHEKHIDDFVEKLKKFQQNV
;
A
#
# COMPACT_ATOMS: atom_id res chain seq x y z
N MET A 1 -26.94 -7.76 22.82
CA MET A 1 -26.07 -7.82 21.63
C MET A 1 -26.88 -8.54 20.56
N SER A 2 -26.96 -8.03 19.34
CA SER A 2 -27.70 -8.73 18.28
C SER A 2 -27.04 -10.08 18.01
N ASP A 3 -27.85 -11.08 17.65
CA ASP A 3 -27.46 -12.47 17.35
C ASP A 3 -26.61 -12.60 16.06
N ASP A 4 -26.02 -11.48 15.61
CA ASP A 4 -25.56 -11.24 14.23
C ASP A 4 -24.22 -10.47 14.20
N SER A 5 -23.65 -10.17 15.38
CA SER A 5 -22.33 -9.54 15.55
C SER A 5 -21.24 -10.61 15.48
N LEU A 6 -20.11 -10.28 14.85
CA LEU A 6 -18.96 -11.17 14.69
C LEU A 6 -17.80 -10.62 15.51
N HIS A 7 -17.00 -11.49 16.10
CA HIS A 7 -15.68 -11.17 16.66
C HIS A 7 -14.58 -11.62 15.69
N ILE A 8 -13.92 -10.63 15.07
CA ILE A 8 -12.96 -10.83 13.99
C ILE A 8 -11.57 -10.44 14.47
N LEU A 9 -10.61 -11.36 14.39
CA LEU A 9 -9.19 -11.04 14.58
C LEU A 9 -8.58 -10.60 13.24
N VAL A 10 -7.79 -9.54 13.29
CA VAL A 10 -7.14 -8.95 12.12
C VAL A 10 -5.64 -8.89 12.36
N PHE A 11 -4.83 -9.48 11.47
CA PHE A 11 -3.38 -9.54 11.63
C PHE A 11 -2.64 -9.15 10.33
N PRO A 12 -2.32 -7.86 10.14
CA PRO A 12 -1.55 -7.36 9.00
C PRO A 12 -0.04 -7.66 9.11
N TRP A 13 0.65 -7.58 7.97
CA TRP A 13 2.12 -7.45 7.96
C TRP A 13 2.55 -6.09 8.55
N LEU A 14 3.76 -6.04 9.14
CA LEU A 14 4.32 -4.86 9.83
C LEU A 14 4.90 -3.80 8.86
N ALA A 15 4.09 -3.44 7.88
CA ALA A 15 4.33 -2.36 6.93
C ALA A 15 3.10 -1.43 6.96
N PHE A 16 3.30 -0.12 6.93
CA PHE A 16 2.19 0.84 6.95
C PHE A 16 1.31 0.74 5.71
N GLY A 17 1.88 0.35 4.57
CA GLY A 17 1.12 0.01 3.36
C GLY A 17 0.14 -1.15 3.55
N HIS A 18 0.35 -1.99 4.58
CA HIS A 18 -0.52 -3.10 4.95
C HIS A 18 -1.41 -2.73 6.15
N MET A 19 -0.82 -2.22 7.24
CA MET A 19 -1.55 -1.87 8.46
C MET A 19 -2.67 -0.85 8.21
N LEU A 20 -2.44 0.19 7.41
CA LEU A 20 -3.46 1.23 7.19
C LEU A 20 -4.70 0.68 6.46
N PRO A 21 -4.60 -0.03 5.33
CA PRO A 21 -5.77 -0.68 4.72
C PRO A 21 -6.50 -1.66 5.63
N PHE A 22 -5.77 -2.45 6.42
CA PHE A 22 -6.37 -3.36 7.40
C PHE A 22 -7.13 -2.59 8.50
N LEU A 23 -6.63 -1.43 8.91
CA LEU A 23 -7.30 -0.56 9.87
C LEU A 23 -8.56 0.08 9.25
N GLU A 24 -8.52 0.51 7.99
CA GLU A 24 -9.72 1.01 7.29
C GLU A 24 -10.79 -0.09 7.13
N LEU A 25 -10.41 -1.32 6.78
CA LEU A 25 -11.33 -2.46 6.78
C LEU A 25 -11.93 -2.70 8.17
N SER A 26 -11.09 -2.66 9.21
CA SER A 26 -11.52 -2.84 10.61
C SER A 26 -12.53 -1.79 11.04
N LYS A 27 -12.34 -0.52 10.66
CA LYS A 27 -13.32 0.55 10.91
C LYS A 27 -14.64 0.30 10.19
N SER A 28 -14.60 -0.11 8.93
CA SER A 28 -15.80 -0.39 8.14
C SER A 28 -16.63 -1.55 8.71
N LEU A 29 -15.96 -2.57 9.26
CA LEU A 29 -16.61 -3.68 9.97
C LEU A 29 -17.13 -3.23 11.35
N ALA A 30 -16.36 -2.45 12.09
CA ALA A 30 -16.76 -1.91 13.39
C ALA A 30 -17.99 -0.99 13.31
N LYS A 31 -18.10 -0.18 12.24
CA LYS A 31 -19.29 0.64 11.95
C LYS A 31 -20.56 -0.20 11.75
N ARG A 32 -20.41 -1.47 11.35
CA ARG A 32 -21.52 -2.44 11.20
C ARG A 32 -21.79 -3.26 12.46
N GLY A 33 -21.15 -2.91 13.57
CA GLY A 33 -21.38 -3.54 14.87
C GLY A 33 -20.60 -4.84 15.10
N HIS A 34 -19.56 -5.13 14.29
CA HIS A 34 -18.66 -6.25 14.52
C HIS A 34 -17.52 -5.85 15.46
N ARG A 35 -17.12 -6.75 16.35
CA ARG A 35 -15.99 -6.58 17.26
C ARG A 35 -14.70 -6.97 16.54
N ILE A 36 -13.69 -6.12 16.62
CA ILE A 36 -12.39 -6.31 15.96
C ILE A 36 -11.29 -6.41 17.01
N THR A 37 -10.47 -7.45 16.92
CA THR A 37 -9.18 -7.54 17.59
C THR A 37 -8.09 -7.29 16.57
N TYR A 38 -7.51 -6.09 16.59
CA TYR A 38 -6.46 -5.68 15.65
C TYR A 38 -5.09 -5.99 16.25
N VAL A 39 -4.34 -6.89 15.63
CA VAL A 39 -3.06 -7.38 16.13
C VAL A 39 -1.92 -6.59 15.50
N SER A 40 -1.02 -6.06 16.33
CA SER A 40 0.23 -5.46 15.87
C SER A 40 1.23 -5.39 17.05
N THR A 41 2.32 -4.65 16.88
CA THR A 41 3.37 -4.48 17.88
C THR A 41 3.17 -3.18 18.68
N PRO A 42 3.79 -3.03 19.87
CA PRO A 42 3.53 -1.89 20.75
C PRO A 42 3.72 -0.51 20.10
N ARG A 43 4.85 -0.26 19.42
CA ARG A 43 5.15 1.04 18.81
C ARG A 43 4.28 1.30 17.59
N ASN A 44 3.95 0.27 16.81
CA ASN A 44 3.02 0.40 15.69
C ASN A 44 1.61 0.77 16.18
N ILE A 45 1.11 0.14 17.24
CA ILE A 45 -0.18 0.48 17.87
C ILE A 45 -0.17 1.93 18.35
N GLN A 46 0.90 2.37 19.01
CA GLN A 46 1.05 3.75 19.44
C GLN A 46 0.97 4.73 18.27
N GLN A 47 1.67 4.45 17.17
CA GLN A 47 1.65 5.30 15.97
C GLN A 47 0.27 5.32 15.31
N LEU A 48 -0.42 4.18 15.22
CA LEU A 48 -1.78 4.11 14.67
C LEU A 48 -2.77 4.93 15.51
N HIS A 49 -2.67 4.86 16.85
CA HIS A 49 -3.50 5.67 17.75
C HIS A 49 -3.21 7.18 17.64
N GLN A 50 -1.93 7.57 17.60
CA GLN A 50 -1.54 8.99 17.46
C GLN A 50 -2.11 9.60 16.18
N ASN A 51 -2.12 8.83 15.10
CA ASN A 51 -2.63 9.29 13.82
C ASN A 51 -4.18 9.33 13.79
N GLN A 52 -4.85 8.55 14.64
CA GLN A 52 -6.31 8.36 14.62
C GLN A 52 -6.87 8.18 16.05
N PRO A 53 -7.04 9.26 16.83
CA PRO A 53 -7.38 9.17 18.25
C PRO A 53 -8.82 8.70 18.52
N ASN A 54 -9.75 8.89 17.57
CA ASN A 54 -11.18 8.62 17.75
C ASN A 54 -11.62 7.30 17.09
N LEU A 55 -11.01 6.18 17.50
CA LEU A 55 -11.40 4.86 17.01
C LEU A 55 -12.65 4.33 17.71
N SER A 56 -13.44 3.53 16.97
CA SER A 56 -14.64 2.89 17.50
C SER A 56 -14.31 2.00 18.70
N PRO A 57 -15.14 1.97 19.76
CA PRO A 57 -14.94 1.07 20.91
C PRO A 57 -15.05 -0.41 20.53
N PHE A 58 -15.55 -0.73 19.33
CA PHE A 58 -15.55 -2.07 18.78
C PHE A 58 -14.18 -2.53 18.26
N ILE A 59 -13.18 -1.64 18.15
CA ILE A 59 -11.81 -2.00 17.76
C ILE A 59 -10.94 -2.04 19.01
N GLN A 60 -10.38 -3.20 19.30
CA GLN A 60 -9.43 -3.40 20.38
C GLN A 60 -8.08 -3.79 19.79
N PHE A 61 -7.03 -3.06 20.16
CA PHE A 61 -5.68 -3.42 19.77
C PHE A 61 -5.12 -4.50 20.69
N LEU A 62 -4.51 -5.52 20.08
CA LEU A 62 -3.79 -6.56 20.77
C LEU A 62 -2.31 -6.46 20.39
N SER A 63 -1.47 -6.23 21.41
CA SER A 63 -0.05 -6.01 21.25
C SER A 63 0.75 -7.29 21.42
N PHE A 64 1.60 -7.60 20.45
CA PHE A 64 2.65 -8.62 20.56
C PHE A 64 4.04 -7.97 20.41
N PRO A 65 4.83 -7.88 21.49
CA PRO A 65 6.22 -7.43 21.39
C PRO A 65 7.03 -8.39 20.51
N LEU A 66 7.83 -7.86 19.59
CA LEU A 66 8.71 -8.67 18.76
C LEU A 66 9.82 -9.30 19.60
N PRO A 67 10.10 -10.60 19.43
CA PRO A 67 11.30 -11.22 19.97
C PRO A 67 12.56 -10.56 19.43
N SER A 68 13.62 -10.48 20.25
CA SER A 68 14.90 -9.96 19.80
C SER A 68 15.55 -10.91 18.81
N VAL A 69 15.84 -10.41 17.62
CA VAL A 69 16.57 -11.14 16.56
C VAL A 69 17.89 -10.44 16.28
N LYS A 70 18.98 -11.21 16.21
CA LYS A 70 20.31 -10.69 15.91
C LYS A 70 20.28 -9.94 14.56
N HIS A 71 20.92 -8.77 14.49
CA HIS A 71 20.98 -7.88 13.31
C HIS A 71 19.73 -7.04 13.00
N LEU A 72 18.61 -7.28 13.70
CA LEU A 72 17.47 -6.36 13.71
C LEU A 72 17.72 -5.25 14.74
N PRO A 73 17.55 -3.95 14.39
CA PRO A 73 17.65 -2.87 15.37
C PRO A 73 16.62 -3.07 16.50
N GLU A 74 17.04 -2.88 17.76
CA GLU A 74 16.22 -3.20 18.95
C GLU A 74 14.86 -2.49 18.97
N ALA A 75 14.80 -1.25 18.46
CA ALA A 75 13.59 -0.47 18.43
C ALA A 75 12.72 -0.70 17.18
N ALA A 76 13.21 -1.44 16.18
CA ALA A 76 12.54 -1.53 14.89
C ALA A 76 11.37 -2.53 14.93
N GLU A 77 10.17 -2.03 14.68
CA GLU A 77 8.95 -2.84 14.67
C GLU A 77 8.21 -2.77 13.33
N SER A 78 8.74 -2.07 12.33
CA SER A 78 8.13 -1.97 11.00
C SER A 78 9.17 -1.90 9.89
N THR A 79 8.75 -2.21 8.66
CA THR A 79 9.60 -2.07 7.45
C THR A 79 10.14 -0.65 7.27
N ARG A 80 9.45 0.36 7.78
CA ARG A 80 9.90 1.77 7.74
C ARG A 80 11.13 2.04 8.62
N GLU A 81 11.34 1.26 9.66
CA GLU A 81 12.44 1.42 10.63
C GLU A 81 13.64 0.52 10.31
N VAL A 82 13.57 -0.25 9.21
CA VAL A 82 14.54 -1.28 8.85
C VAL A 82 15.02 -1.05 7.42
N PRO A 83 16.34 -1.03 7.16
CA PRO A 83 16.88 -1.05 5.80
C PRO A 83 16.36 -2.25 4.99
N ALA A 84 16.20 -2.09 3.67
CA ALA A 84 15.59 -3.11 2.82
C ALA A 84 16.25 -4.49 2.94
N GLU A 85 17.59 -4.53 3.02
CA GLU A 85 18.39 -5.73 3.17
C GLU A 85 18.23 -6.43 4.53
N LYS A 86 17.62 -5.77 5.52
CA LYS A 86 17.35 -6.32 6.86
C LYS A 86 15.89 -6.72 7.09
N VAL A 87 15.02 -6.54 6.10
CA VAL A 87 13.58 -6.86 6.23
C VAL A 87 13.36 -8.35 6.53
N GLY A 88 14.23 -9.24 6.08
CA GLY A 88 14.11 -10.66 6.39
C GLY A 88 14.36 -11.00 7.88
N TYR A 89 15.19 -10.23 8.60
CA TYR A 89 15.29 -10.33 10.07
C TYR A 89 13.99 -9.88 10.77
N LEU A 90 13.29 -8.87 10.23
CA LEU A 90 11.98 -8.47 10.74
C LEU A 90 10.95 -9.57 10.52
N LYS A 91 10.97 -10.25 9.36
CA LYS A 91 10.11 -11.43 9.10
C LYS A 91 10.43 -12.58 10.05
N LYS A 92 11.71 -12.83 10.33
CA LYS A 92 12.12 -13.83 11.34
C LYS A 92 11.56 -13.49 12.72
N ALA A 93 11.69 -12.26 13.18
CA ALA A 93 11.12 -11.82 14.47
C ALA A 93 9.59 -11.97 14.49
N PHE A 94 8.93 -11.66 13.36
CA PHE A 94 7.49 -11.81 13.21
C PHE A 94 7.04 -13.27 13.23
N ASP A 95 7.80 -14.20 12.65
CA ASP A 95 7.50 -15.63 12.72
C ASP A 95 7.75 -16.22 14.10
N ASP A 96 8.73 -15.70 14.84
CA ASP A 96 8.97 -16.09 16.23
C ASP A 96 7.79 -15.69 17.17
N LEU A 97 6.80 -14.93 16.67
CA LEU A 97 5.51 -14.72 17.34
C LEU A 97 4.57 -15.94 17.30
N GLU A 98 4.87 -16.98 16.51
CA GLU A 98 3.98 -18.14 16.36
C GLU A 98 3.63 -18.79 17.70
N ALA A 99 4.63 -19.06 18.54
CA ALA A 99 4.43 -19.69 19.84
C ALA A 99 3.59 -18.83 20.82
N PRO A 100 3.94 -17.56 21.10
CA PRO A 100 3.12 -16.71 21.98
C PRO A 100 1.73 -16.45 21.40
N PHE A 101 1.59 -16.30 20.09
CA PHE A 101 0.27 -16.14 19.46
C PHE A 101 -0.56 -17.42 19.59
N SER A 102 0.02 -18.61 19.38
CA SER A 102 -0.69 -19.88 19.55
C SER A 102 -1.23 -20.05 20.97
N ALA A 103 -0.45 -19.65 21.98
CA ALA A 103 -0.89 -19.69 23.38
C ALA A 103 -2.06 -18.73 23.64
N PHE A 104 -1.97 -17.49 23.12
CA PHE A 104 -3.06 -16.53 23.16
C PHE A 104 -4.33 -17.07 22.46
N PHE A 105 -4.20 -17.59 21.24
CA PHE A 105 -5.31 -18.02 20.42
C PHE A 105 -6.08 -19.17 21.07
N LYS A 106 -5.36 -20.12 21.68
CA LYS A 106 -5.94 -21.21 22.47
C LYS A 106 -6.77 -20.67 23.65
N SER A 107 -6.25 -19.66 24.35
CA SER A 107 -6.98 -19.01 25.46
C SER A 107 -8.23 -18.29 24.96
N ALA A 108 -8.12 -17.51 23.88
CA ALA A 108 -9.23 -16.76 23.30
C ALA A 108 -10.36 -17.68 22.80
N CYS A 109 -10.03 -18.85 22.25
CA CYS A 109 -11.03 -19.82 21.80
C CYS A 109 -11.68 -20.62 22.95
N SER A 110 -11.04 -20.69 24.12
CA SER A 110 -11.54 -21.45 25.27
C SER A 110 -12.62 -20.69 26.06
N ASP A 111 -12.62 -19.36 25.99
CA ASP A 111 -13.60 -18.50 26.65
C ASP A 111 -14.73 -18.13 25.68
N LYS A 112 -15.96 -18.50 26.04
CA LYS A 112 -17.15 -18.22 25.21
C LYS A 112 -17.38 -16.73 24.97
N SER A 113 -16.91 -15.86 25.85
CA SER A 113 -17.09 -14.41 25.73
C SER A 113 -16.08 -13.72 24.81
N THR A 114 -14.99 -14.42 24.47
CA THR A 114 -13.89 -13.92 23.61
C THR A 114 -13.64 -14.81 22.39
N ARG A 115 -14.52 -15.79 22.15
CA ARG A 115 -14.42 -16.71 21.02
C ARG A 115 -14.42 -15.94 19.70
N LEU A 116 -13.39 -16.21 18.89
CA LEU A 116 -13.23 -15.63 17.57
C LEU A 116 -14.12 -16.36 16.55
N ASP A 117 -14.80 -15.58 15.71
CA ASP A 117 -15.61 -16.09 14.60
C ASP A 117 -14.81 -16.18 13.30
N TRP A 118 -13.87 -15.25 13.09
CA TRP A 118 -13.06 -15.16 11.89
C TRP A 118 -11.66 -14.62 12.16
N VAL A 119 -10.71 -15.03 11.32
CA VAL A 119 -9.41 -14.38 11.20
C VAL A 119 -9.23 -13.80 9.80
N ILE A 120 -8.92 -12.51 9.70
CA ILE A 120 -8.49 -11.85 8.48
C ILE A 120 -6.98 -11.63 8.57
N ILE A 121 -6.22 -12.20 7.64
CA ILE A 121 -4.77 -12.19 7.69
C ILE A 121 -4.14 -11.64 6.41
N ASP A 122 -2.90 -11.18 6.56
CA ASP A 122 -1.99 -10.86 5.46
C ASP A 122 -1.19 -12.09 5.00
N PHE A 123 -0.26 -11.93 4.05
CA PHE A 123 0.63 -12.99 3.59
C PHE A 123 1.69 -13.37 4.64
N ALA A 124 2.24 -12.38 5.36
CA ALA A 124 3.34 -12.61 6.29
C ALA A 124 3.02 -13.59 7.45
N PRO A 125 1.87 -13.48 8.16
CA PRO A 125 1.49 -14.40 9.25
C PRO A 125 0.99 -15.77 8.72
N HIS A 126 1.77 -16.39 7.84
CA HIS A 126 1.44 -17.64 7.15
C HIS A 126 1.17 -18.84 8.08
N TRP A 127 1.68 -18.79 9.31
CA TRP A 127 1.46 -19.79 10.36
C TRP A 127 0.08 -19.65 11.06
N VAL A 128 -0.55 -18.48 11.02
CA VAL A 128 -1.84 -18.21 11.69
C VAL A 128 -2.99 -19.09 11.17
N PRO A 129 -3.18 -19.32 9.86
CA PRO A 129 -4.24 -20.21 9.36
C PRO A 129 -4.23 -21.61 9.94
N LYS A 130 -3.03 -22.18 10.21
CA LYS A 130 -2.93 -23.51 10.82
C LYS A 130 -3.42 -23.47 12.27
N ILE A 131 -3.00 -22.48 13.04
CA ILE A 131 -3.43 -22.29 14.44
C ILE A 131 -4.94 -22.12 14.53
N ALA A 132 -5.50 -21.27 13.65
CA ALA A 132 -6.93 -21.01 13.61
C ALA A 132 -7.74 -22.27 13.23
N GLN A 133 -7.26 -23.01 12.22
CA GLN A 133 -7.86 -24.29 11.81
C GLN A 133 -7.89 -25.31 12.95
N ASP A 134 -6.82 -25.41 13.75
CA ASP A 134 -6.73 -26.34 14.89
C ASP A 134 -7.78 -26.05 15.98
N HIS A 135 -8.34 -24.84 16.00
CA HIS A 135 -9.38 -24.41 16.93
C HIS A 135 -10.74 -24.19 16.24
N GLY A 136 -10.89 -24.62 14.98
CA GLY A 136 -12.14 -24.52 14.24
C GLY A 136 -12.55 -23.10 13.85
N VAL A 137 -11.60 -22.14 13.82
CA VAL A 137 -11.86 -20.75 13.40
C VAL A 137 -11.46 -20.58 11.94
N PRO A 138 -12.36 -20.16 11.04
CA PRO A 138 -12.05 -19.95 9.64
C PRO A 138 -11.17 -18.71 9.40
N CYS A 139 -10.36 -18.76 8.33
CA CYS A 139 -9.52 -17.64 7.90
C CYS A 139 -9.86 -17.16 6.49
N THR A 140 -9.60 -15.88 6.23
CA THR A 140 -9.55 -15.31 4.88
C THR A 140 -8.30 -14.45 4.72
N PHE A 141 -7.65 -14.55 3.56
CA PHE A 141 -6.52 -13.71 3.18
C PHE A 141 -7.05 -12.39 2.64
N PHE A 142 -6.63 -11.28 3.22
CA PHE A 142 -6.89 -9.94 2.69
C PHE A 142 -5.65 -9.39 1.98
N SER A 143 -5.73 -9.33 0.66
CA SER A 143 -4.71 -8.72 -0.17
C SER A 143 -4.90 -7.21 -0.22
N VAL A 144 -3.90 -6.49 0.28
CA VAL A 144 -3.76 -5.04 0.07
C VAL A 144 -3.26 -4.70 -1.32
N PHE A 145 -2.70 -5.67 -2.05
CA PHE A 145 -2.37 -5.56 -3.47
C PHE A 145 -3.63 -5.66 -4.34
N PRO A 146 -3.68 -4.98 -5.50
CA PRO A 146 -4.79 -5.13 -6.44
C PRO A 146 -4.83 -6.52 -7.07
N ALA A 147 -6.00 -6.88 -7.63
CA ALA A 147 -6.19 -8.16 -8.31
C ALA A 147 -5.19 -8.36 -9.47
N THR A 148 -4.81 -7.29 -10.16
CA THR A 148 -3.80 -7.31 -11.23
C THR A 148 -2.45 -7.84 -10.74
N THR A 149 -1.99 -7.42 -9.55
CA THR A 149 -0.72 -7.89 -8.97
C THR A 149 -0.79 -9.37 -8.63
N LEU A 150 -1.89 -9.84 -8.03
CA LEU A 150 -2.06 -11.25 -7.71
C LEU A 150 -2.19 -12.12 -8.98
N VAL A 151 -2.92 -11.66 -9.99
CA VAL A 151 -2.97 -12.32 -11.30
C VAL A 151 -1.58 -12.37 -11.92
N PHE A 152 -0.80 -11.29 -11.84
CA PHE A 152 0.57 -11.28 -12.36
C PHE A 152 1.48 -12.30 -11.66
N MET A 153 1.29 -12.51 -10.35
CA MET A 153 2.00 -13.54 -9.58
C MET A 153 1.61 -14.96 -10.01
N GLY A 154 0.38 -15.17 -10.47
CA GLY A 154 -0.07 -16.43 -11.06
C GLY A 154 -0.69 -17.41 -10.07
N PRO A 155 -1.11 -18.60 -10.54
CA PRO A 155 -1.74 -19.61 -9.70
C PRO A 155 -0.76 -20.13 -8.64
N CYS A 156 -1.27 -20.78 -7.60
CA CYS A 156 -0.42 -21.33 -6.53
C CYS A 156 0.66 -22.28 -7.07
N SER A 157 0.36 -23.08 -8.10
CA SER A 157 1.35 -23.97 -8.74
C SER A 157 2.52 -23.22 -9.37
N GLU A 158 2.30 -22.03 -9.90
CA GLU A 158 3.38 -21.21 -10.48
C GLU A 158 4.28 -20.61 -9.40
N LEU A 159 3.71 -20.25 -8.24
CA LEU A 159 4.46 -19.67 -7.12
C LEU A 159 5.41 -20.64 -6.43
N ILE A 160 5.19 -21.95 -6.53
CA ILE A 160 6.00 -23.00 -5.86
C ILE A 160 6.57 -24.03 -6.85
N GLY A 161 7.23 -23.54 -7.90
CA GLY A 161 7.89 -24.39 -8.90
C GLY A 161 7.38 -24.18 -10.32
N GLY A 162 6.93 -22.95 -10.62
CA GLY A 162 6.40 -22.56 -11.91
C GLY A 162 7.40 -22.47 -13.05
N SER A 163 6.87 -22.02 -14.18
CA SER A 163 7.58 -21.89 -15.45
C SER A 163 8.48 -20.64 -15.54
N ARG A 164 8.17 -19.57 -14.81
CA ARG A 164 8.98 -18.34 -14.79
C ARG A 164 10.12 -18.47 -13.79
N THR A 165 11.35 -18.57 -14.28
CA THR A 165 12.54 -18.89 -13.47
C THR A 165 13.63 -17.83 -13.54
N SER A 166 13.51 -16.88 -14.46
CA SER A 166 14.45 -15.77 -14.63
C SER A 166 13.73 -14.42 -14.58
N PRO A 167 14.41 -13.33 -14.19
CA PRO A 167 13.84 -11.98 -14.23
C PRO A 167 13.18 -11.61 -15.56
N LYS A 168 13.74 -12.06 -16.70
CA LYS A 168 13.19 -11.77 -18.03
C LYS A 168 11.80 -12.37 -18.26
N ASP A 169 11.47 -13.45 -17.57
CA ASP A 169 10.14 -14.07 -17.69
C ASP A 169 9.04 -13.20 -17.06
N PHE A 170 9.42 -12.21 -16.23
CA PHE A 170 8.52 -11.27 -15.59
C PHE A 170 8.38 -9.94 -16.36
N THR A 171 9.15 -9.73 -17.43
CA THR A 171 9.08 -8.52 -18.27
C THR A 171 8.10 -8.65 -19.44
N VAL A 172 7.28 -9.70 -19.44
CA VAL A 172 6.24 -9.95 -20.44
C VAL A 172 4.92 -10.31 -19.74
N PRO A 173 3.77 -10.09 -20.39
CA PRO A 173 2.48 -10.51 -19.84
C PRO A 173 2.45 -12.03 -19.57
N PRO A 174 1.92 -12.48 -18.41
CA PRO A 174 1.85 -13.90 -18.12
C PRO A 174 0.93 -14.66 -19.08
N ILE A 175 1.29 -15.91 -19.39
CA ILE A 175 0.59 -16.76 -20.37
C ILE A 175 -0.86 -17.08 -20.00
N TRP A 176 -1.23 -16.96 -18.73
CA TRP A 176 -2.59 -17.19 -18.24
C TRP A 176 -3.47 -15.94 -18.29
N VAL A 177 -2.97 -14.81 -18.79
CA VAL A 177 -3.79 -13.62 -19.06
C VAL A 177 -4.37 -13.75 -20.47
N PRO A 178 -5.67 -14.06 -20.63
CA PRO A 178 -6.24 -14.44 -21.93
C PRO A 178 -6.68 -13.24 -22.79
N PHE A 179 -6.33 -12.02 -22.39
CA PHE A 179 -6.75 -10.78 -23.05
C PHE A 179 -5.57 -9.81 -23.20
N PRO A 180 -5.59 -8.88 -24.17
CA PRO A 180 -4.53 -7.89 -24.35
C PRO A 180 -4.29 -7.08 -23.06
N SER A 181 -3.05 -7.06 -22.61
CA SER A 181 -2.57 -6.24 -21.49
C SER A 181 -1.04 -6.11 -21.56
N ASN A 182 -0.53 -5.01 -21.05
CA ASN A 182 0.87 -4.72 -20.81
C ASN A 182 1.33 -5.13 -19.40
N LEU A 183 0.50 -5.83 -18.61
CA LEU A 183 0.78 -6.27 -17.24
C LEU A 183 2.09 -7.08 -17.16
N ALA A 184 3.17 -6.37 -16.89
CA ALA A 184 4.53 -6.88 -16.84
C ALA A 184 5.40 -5.95 -16.00
N MET A 185 6.48 -6.49 -15.43
CA MET A 185 7.48 -5.68 -14.72
C MET A 185 8.37 -4.94 -15.71
N TYR A 186 8.89 -3.78 -15.28
CA TYR A 186 10.01 -3.16 -15.97
C TYR A 186 11.29 -4.00 -15.76
N PRO A 187 12.23 -4.04 -16.72
CA PRO A 187 13.46 -4.82 -16.59
C PRO A 187 14.25 -4.52 -15.31
N HIS A 188 14.36 -3.25 -14.93
CA HIS A 188 15.05 -2.82 -13.70
C HIS A 188 14.33 -3.24 -12.42
N ASP A 189 13.02 -3.47 -12.46
CA ASP A 189 12.25 -4.00 -11.32
C ASP A 189 12.37 -5.52 -11.24
N ALA A 190 12.32 -6.20 -12.40
CA ALA A 190 12.32 -7.65 -12.48
C ALA A 190 13.56 -8.30 -11.85
N ARG A 191 14.70 -7.59 -11.79
CA ARG A 191 15.92 -8.08 -11.11
C ARG A 191 15.73 -8.36 -9.63
N PHE A 192 14.70 -7.78 -9.00
CA PHE A 192 14.39 -8.00 -7.59
C PHE A 192 13.43 -9.18 -7.36
N ILE A 193 12.83 -9.75 -8.41
CA ILE A 193 11.93 -10.89 -8.25
C ILE A 193 12.56 -12.12 -7.56
N PRO A 194 13.87 -12.42 -7.71
CA PRO A 194 14.45 -13.57 -7.04
C PRO A 194 14.37 -13.46 -5.50
N TYR A 195 14.31 -12.25 -4.92
CA TYR A 195 14.15 -12.08 -3.47
C TYR A 195 12.80 -12.59 -2.96
N PHE A 196 11.75 -12.55 -3.79
CA PHE A 196 10.43 -13.07 -3.44
C PHE A 196 10.43 -14.62 -3.33
N TYR A 197 11.28 -15.27 -4.12
CA TYR A 197 11.45 -16.73 -4.17
C TYR A 197 12.66 -17.22 -3.36
N ALA A 198 13.47 -16.33 -2.80
CA ALA A 198 14.62 -16.68 -1.98
C ALA A 198 14.20 -16.87 -0.52
N LYS A 199 14.80 -17.87 0.14
CA LYS A 199 14.67 -18.02 1.59
C LYS A 199 15.35 -16.82 2.26
N ASN A 200 14.64 -16.20 3.18
CA ASN A 200 15.20 -15.18 4.06
C ASN A 200 15.57 -15.80 5.42
N GLU A 201 15.85 -14.98 6.42
CA GLU A 201 16.29 -15.38 7.76
C GLU A 201 15.26 -16.21 8.55
N SER A 202 14.03 -16.31 8.06
CA SER A 202 12.99 -17.24 8.55
C SER A 202 13.05 -18.65 7.94
N ASP A 203 13.95 -18.90 6.97
CA ASP A 203 14.00 -20.10 6.13
C ASP A 203 12.73 -20.35 5.26
N VAL A 204 11.87 -19.34 5.12
CA VAL A 204 10.64 -19.36 4.31
C VAL A 204 10.66 -18.23 3.28
N THR A 205 10.28 -18.54 2.04
CA THR A 205 10.14 -17.57 0.93
C THR A 205 8.83 -16.78 1.03
N ASP A 206 8.74 -15.60 0.41
CA ASP A 206 7.48 -14.86 0.37
C ASP A 206 6.44 -15.56 -0.52
N ALA A 207 6.89 -16.28 -1.56
CA ALA A 207 6.04 -17.12 -2.39
C ALA A 207 5.37 -18.25 -1.58
N GLU A 208 6.13 -18.98 -0.75
CA GLU A 208 5.60 -20.03 0.13
C GLU A 208 4.59 -19.48 1.15
N ARG A 209 4.87 -18.28 1.71
CA ARG A 209 3.93 -17.59 2.61
C ARG A 209 2.61 -17.31 1.91
N LEU A 210 2.66 -16.72 0.71
CA LEU A 210 1.49 -16.37 -0.08
C LEU A 210 0.66 -17.61 -0.44
N VAL A 211 1.31 -18.68 -0.93
CA VAL A 211 0.64 -19.94 -1.25
C VAL A 211 0.00 -20.56 0.00
N THR A 212 0.68 -20.52 1.14
CA THR A 212 0.17 -21.06 2.41
C THR A 212 -1.10 -20.34 2.84
N VAL A 213 -1.11 -19.00 2.82
CA VAL A 213 -2.29 -18.23 3.22
C VAL A 213 -3.44 -18.39 2.24
N ILE A 214 -3.18 -18.40 0.93
CA ILE A 214 -4.22 -18.61 -0.09
C ILE A 214 -4.84 -20.00 0.12
N SER A 215 -4.02 -21.04 0.15
CA SER A 215 -4.47 -22.44 0.24
C SER A 215 -5.34 -22.70 1.46
N ARG A 216 -4.97 -22.12 2.61
CA ARG A 216 -5.67 -22.31 3.89
C ARG A 216 -6.84 -21.35 4.11
N SER A 217 -7.01 -20.33 3.27
CA SER A 217 -8.14 -19.41 3.36
C SER A 217 -9.42 -20.02 2.79
N LYS A 218 -10.57 -19.72 3.42
CA LYS A 218 -11.89 -20.16 2.94
C LYS A 218 -12.28 -19.46 1.63
N PHE A 219 -11.90 -18.21 1.49
CA PHE A 219 -12.02 -17.38 0.29
C PHE A 219 -10.94 -16.29 0.35
N ILE A 220 -10.82 -15.49 -0.70
CA ILE A 220 -9.80 -14.43 -0.80
C ILE A 220 -10.49 -13.08 -0.81
N CYS A 221 -10.01 -12.14 0.00
CA CYS A 221 -10.43 -10.75 0.01
C CYS A 221 -9.40 -9.89 -0.72
N VAL A 222 -9.83 -8.91 -1.51
CA VAL A 222 -8.93 -8.03 -2.24
C VAL A 222 -9.36 -6.59 -2.11
N LYS A 223 -8.42 -5.68 -1.90
CA LYS A 223 -8.63 -4.22 -1.93
C LYS A 223 -8.88 -3.75 -3.37
N SER A 224 -10.08 -4.01 -3.87
CA SER A 224 -10.53 -3.72 -5.24
C SER A 224 -12.05 -3.49 -5.26
N SER A 225 -12.62 -3.14 -6.42
CA SER A 225 -14.06 -2.96 -6.63
C SER A 225 -14.52 -3.63 -7.93
N TYR A 226 -15.81 -4.00 -8.02
CA TYR A 226 -16.45 -4.54 -9.23
C TYR A 226 -16.79 -3.44 -10.25
N ASN A 227 -15.82 -2.63 -10.65
CA ASN A 227 -15.99 -1.79 -11.84
C ASN A 227 -15.67 -2.61 -13.11
N HIS A 228 -16.10 -2.12 -14.27
CA HIS A 228 -15.95 -2.81 -15.56
C HIS A 228 -14.50 -3.26 -15.81
N ASP A 229 -13.51 -2.42 -15.47
CA ASP A 229 -12.10 -2.68 -15.73
C ASP A 229 -11.49 -3.73 -14.79
N GLN A 230 -11.95 -3.78 -13.53
CA GLN A 230 -11.43 -4.68 -12.50
C GLN A 230 -12.12 -6.05 -12.50
N SER A 231 -13.35 -6.13 -13.02
CA SER A 231 -14.15 -7.36 -12.98
C SER A 231 -13.47 -8.53 -13.70
N LYS A 232 -12.86 -8.29 -14.87
CA LYS A 232 -12.12 -9.33 -15.61
C LYS A 232 -10.92 -9.89 -14.82
N TRP A 233 -10.23 -9.04 -14.06
CA TRP A 233 -9.09 -9.44 -13.23
C TRP A 233 -9.53 -10.24 -12.00
N LEU A 234 -10.64 -9.84 -11.37
CA LEU A 234 -11.24 -10.57 -10.24
C LEU A 234 -11.75 -11.96 -10.67
N SER A 235 -12.36 -12.06 -11.85
CA SER A 235 -12.80 -13.34 -12.43
C SER A 235 -11.61 -14.25 -12.71
N LEU A 236 -10.58 -13.75 -13.40
CA LEU A 236 -9.37 -14.53 -13.67
C LEU A 236 -8.68 -14.96 -12.37
N LEU A 237 -8.60 -14.09 -11.36
CA LEU A 237 -8.02 -14.45 -10.06
C LEU A 237 -8.82 -15.56 -9.36
N THR A 238 -10.14 -15.57 -9.50
CA THR A 238 -11.00 -16.64 -8.97
C THR A 238 -10.68 -17.98 -9.61
N GLU A 239 -10.41 -17.99 -10.92
CA GLU A 239 -10.01 -19.19 -11.66
C GLU A 239 -8.61 -19.67 -11.24
N LEU A 240 -7.63 -18.76 -11.19
CA LEU A 240 -6.23 -19.10 -10.86
C LEU A 240 -6.05 -19.65 -9.44
N TYR A 241 -6.85 -19.16 -8.48
CA TYR A 241 -6.76 -19.59 -7.09
C TYR A 241 -7.76 -20.68 -6.71
N GLU A 242 -8.66 -21.04 -7.64
CA GLU A 242 -9.74 -22.01 -7.40
C GLU A 242 -10.54 -21.69 -6.12
N LYS A 243 -10.66 -20.40 -5.82
CA LYS A 243 -11.26 -19.86 -4.60
C LYS A 243 -12.05 -18.63 -4.94
N LYS A 244 -13.16 -18.45 -4.23
CA LYS A 244 -13.97 -17.25 -4.37
C LYS A 244 -13.15 -16.01 -4.01
N VAL A 245 -13.10 -15.05 -4.92
CA VAL A 245 -12.53 -13.73 -4.65
C VAL A 245 -13.65 -12.75 -4.29
N VAL A 246 -13.46 -11.98 -3.22
CA VAL A 246 -14.43 -11.03 -2.68
C VAL A 246 -13.74 -9.66 -2.57
N PRO A 247 -14.03 -8.70 -3.46
CA PRO A 247 -13.55 -7.35 -3.30
C PRO A 247 -14.20 -6.69 -2.08
N VAL A 248 -13.40 -5.95 -1.30
CA VAL A 248 -13.85 -5.22 -0.10
C VAL A 248 -13.94 -3.71 -0.34
N GLY A 249 -14.00 -3.29 -1.60
CA GLY A 249 -13.89 -1.89 -1.97
C GLY A 249 -12.44 -1.40 -1.96
N LEU A 250 -12.25 -0.12 -2.29
CA LEU A 250 -10.92 0.48 -2.36
C LEU A 250 -10.42 0.98 -1.00
N LEU A 251 -11.26 0.97 0.03
CA LEU A 251 -10.92 1.36 1.41
C LEU A 251 -10.12 2.68 1.49
N PRO A 252 -10.56 3.76 0.83
CA PRO A 252 -9.87 5.03 0.99
C PRO A 252 -10.02 5.56 2.43
N PRO A 253 -8.98 6.19 2.99
CA PRO A 253 -9.12 6.90 4.25
C PRO A 253 -10.05 8.11 4.13
N SER A 254 -10.64 8.54 5.25
CA SER A 254 -11.37 9.81 5.31
C SER A 254 -10.42 11.00 5.15
N ILE A 255 -10.92 12.12 4.64
CA ILE A 255 -10.18 13.40 4.63
C ILE A 255 -9.76 13.78 6.05
N ASP A 256 -10.65 13.57 7.02
CA ASP A 256 -10.42 13.86 8.45
C ASP A 256 -9.51 12.83 9.14
N ALA A 257 -9.12 11.76 8.46
CA ALA A 257 -8.20 10.75 9.01
C ALA A 257 -6.74 11.22 9.01
N SER A 258 -6.44 12.38 8.40
CA SER A 258 -5.10 12.97 8.45
C SER A 258 -4.87 13.57 9.84
N PRO A 259 -3.83 13.15 10.59
CA PRO A 259 -3.52 13.78 11.87
C PRO A 259 -3.28 15.27 11.68
N ILE A 260 -3.73 16.10 12.62
CA ILE A 260 -3.35 17.51 12.68
C ILE A 260 -1.94 17.56 13.26
N LYS A 261 -0.94 17.24 12.43
CA LYS A 261 0.48 17.40 12.76
C LYS A 261 0.99 18.65 12.07
N GLN A 262 1.72 19.48 12.82
CA GLN A 262 2.43 20.62 12.25
C GLN A 262 3.51 20.12 11.28
N SER A 263 3.51 20.71 10.08
CA SER A 263 4.48 20.40 9.03
C SER A 263 5.72 21.27 9.24
N THR A 264 6.92 20.71 9.06
CA THR A 264 8.17 21.43 9.30
C THR A 264 9.03 21.50 8.06
N THR A 265 9.63 22.65 7.84
CA THR A 265 10.56 22.95 6.74
C THR A 265 11.93 23.32 7.32
N ALA A 266 12.94 23.47 6.46
CA ALA A 266 14.25 23.99 6.88
C ALA A 266 14.18 25.42 7.48
N HIS A 267 13.08 26.16 7.23
CA HIS A 267 12.88 27.53 7.68
C HIS A 267 11.88 27.67 8.83
N GLY A 268 11.38 26.56 9.38
CA GLY A 268 10.44 26.53 10.51
C GLY A 268 9.12 25.85 10.19
N GLU A 269 8.14 26.06 11.07
CA GLU A 269 6.78 25.53 10.92
C GLU A 269 6.08 26.16 9.72
N VAL A 270 5.40 25.34 8.92
CA VAL A 270 4.58 25.79 7.79
C VAL A 270 3.22 25.13 7.88
N ASP A 271 2.16 25.93 7.71
CA ASP A 271 0.85 25.37 7.36
C ASP A 271 0.80 25.18 5.84
N VAL A 272 0.91 23.93 5.42
CA VAL A 272 0.93 23.58 3.99
C VAL A 272 -0.42 23.85 3.32
N ILE A 273 -1.52 23.91 4.07
CA ILE A 273 -2.84 24.22 3.52
C ILE A 273 -2.94 25.72 3.25
N ASP A 274 -2.50 26.57 4.19
CA ASP A 274 -2.46 28.02 3.97
C ASP A 274 -1.55 28.41 2.80
N TRP A 275 -0.47 27.67 2.57
CA TRP A 275 0.38 27.86 1.39
C TRP A 275 -0.35 27.49 0.10
N LEU A 276 -1.11 26.39 0.09
CA LEU A 276 -1.90 25.95 -1.05
C LEU A 276 -3.04 26.91 -1.40
N ASP A 277 -3.67 27.53 -0.39
CA ASP A 277 -4.73 28.54 -0.55
C ASP A 277 -4.27 29.77 -1.37
N GLN A 278 -2.97 30.05 -1.37
CA GLN A 278 -2.35 31.16 -2.10
C GLN A 278 -1.99 30.80 -3.55
N GLN A 279 -2.14 29.53 -3.95
CA GLN A 279 -1.78 29.06 -5.28
C GLN A 279 -2.99 29.07 -6.24
N PRO A 280 -2.77 29.26 -7.56
CA PRO A 280 -3.82 29.08 -8.55
C PRO A 280 -4.40 27.66 -8.55
N ALA A 281 -5.65 27.52 -8.96
CA ALA A 281 -6.32 26.23 -9.13
C ALA A 281 -5.54 25.32 -10.10
N GLU A 282 -5.49 24.02 -9.77
CA GLU A 282 -4.83 22.96 -10.56
C GLU A 282 -3.38 23.28 -10.99
N SER A 283 -2.64 24.09 -10.21
CA SER A 283 -1.29 24.55 -10.58
C SER A 283 -0.15 23.91 -9.80
N VAL A 284 -0.44 23.19 -8.71
CA VAL A 284 0.55 22.59 -7.83
C VAL A 284 0.69 21.10 -8.11
N LEU A 285 1.93 20.65 -8.32
CA LEU A 285 2.30 19.24 -8.29
C LEU A 285 2.57 18.81 -6.85
N TYR A 286 1.76 17.89 -6.33
CA TYR A 286 2.06 17.25 -5.05
C TYR A 286 3.08 16.12 -5.26
N ILE A 287 4.10 16.02 -4.40
CA ILE A 287 5.18 15.03 -4.52
C ILE A 287 5.25 14.22 -3.22
N ALA A 288 4.97 12.92 -3.31
CA ALA A 288 5.07 12.00 -2.18
C ALA A 288 5.31 10.54 -2.60
N PHE A 289 6.29 9.90 -1.97
CA PHE A 289 6.68 8.51 -2.25
C PHE A 289 6.19 7.51 -1.19
N GLY A 290 5.18 7.89 -0.40
CA GLY A 290 4.65 7.02 0.66
C GLY A 290 5.60 6.90 1.85
N SER A 291 5.30 5.97 2.76
CA SER A 291 6.00 5.83 4.04
C SER A 291 7.28 5.00 3.99
N GLU A 292 7.52 4.25 2.91
CA GLU A 292 8.50 3.16 2.86
C GLU A 292 9.43 3.19 1.65
N ALA A 293 9.17 4.04 0.65
CA ALA A 293 10.04 4.15 -0.52
C ALA A 293 11.16 5.16 -0.26
N ALA A 294 12.40 4.77 -0.55
CA ALA A 294 13.57 5.64 -0.45
C ALA A 294 14.37 5.57 -1.76
N LEU A 295 14.66 6.73 -2.33
CA LEU A 295 15.62 6.88 -3.42
C LEU A 295 17.03 6.98 -2.84
N SER A 296 18.04 6.65 -3.65
CA SER A 296 19.42 7.04 -3.32
C SER A 296 19.55 8.57 -3.31
N ILE A 297 20.58 9.10 -2.65
CA ILE A 297 20.80 10.55 -2.59
C ILE A 297 21.03 11.10 -4.00
N GLU A 298 21.72 10.35 -4.84
CA GLU A 298 22.02 10.71 -6.23
C GLU A 298 20.73 10.85 -7.05
N LEU A 299 19.82 9.86 -6.97
CA LEU A 299 18.54 9.92 -7.67
C LEU A 299 17.60 10.98 -7.07
N LEU A 300 17.69 11.22 -5.77
CA LEU A 300 16.96 12.31 -5.11
C LEU A 300 17.43 13.69 -5.60
N HIS A 301 18.74 13.84 -5.87
CA HIS A 301 19.28 15.06 -6.48
C HIS A 301 18.80 15.24 -7.93
N GLU A 302 18.81 14.18 -8.75
CA GLU A 302 18.26 14.26 -10.12
C GLU A 302 16.78 14.63 -10.11
N LEU A 303 16.00 14.03 -9.19
CA LEU A 303 14.60 14.38 -9.01
C LEU A 303 14.44 15.86 -8.64
N ALA A 304 15.15 16.34 -7.61
CA ALA A 304 15.06 17.72 -7.15
C ALA A 304 15.42 18.71 -8.29
N LEU A 305 16.51 18.46 -9.00
CA LEU A 305 16.95 19.31 -10.11
C LEU A 305 15.94 19.28 -11.26
N GLY A 306 15.32 18.13 -11.54
CA GLY A 306 14.25 18.01 -12.53
C GLY A 306 13.00 18.80 -12.16
N ILE A 307 12.59 18.77 -10.88
CA ILE A 307 11.49 19.59 -10.37
C ILE A 307 11.83 21.08 -10.51
N GLU A 308 13.02 21.51 -10.09
CA GLU A 308 13.48 22.91 -10.24
C GLU A 308 13.49 23.39 -11.71
N MET A 309 13.89 22.51 -12.64
CA MET A 309 13.94 22.77 -14.07
C MET A 309 12.56 22.81 -14.73
N SER A 310 11.57 22.12 -14.16
CA SER A 310 10.20 22.12 -14.67
C SER A 310 9.51 23.48 -14.54
N LYS A 311 9.92 24.29 -13.54
CA LYS A 311 9.29 25.56 -13.13
C LYS A 311 7.82 25.45 -12.71
N VAL A 312 7.31 24.22 -12.55
CA VAL A 312 5.98 23.95 -12.01
C VAL A 312 5.98 24.18 -10.50
N ARG A 313 4.87 24.70 -9.97
CA ARG A 313 4.72 24.87 -8.52
C ARG A 313 4.62 23.51 -7.85
N PHE A 314 5.25 23.32 -6.70
CA PHE A 314 5.26 22.01 -6.05
C PHE A 314 5.11 22.07 -4.54
N LEU A 315 4.48 21.04 -3.98
CA LEU A 315 4.52 20.73 -2.56
C LEU A 315 5.12 19.33 -2.40
N TRP A 316 6.28 19.23 -1.75
CA TRP A 316 6.99 17.97 -1.59
C TRP A 316 7.02 17.53 -0.13
N ALA A 317 6.31 16.44 0.17
CA ALA A 317 6.45 15.71 1.42
C ALA A 317 7.68 14.77 1.32
N LEU A 318 8.82 15.23 1.80
CA LEU A 318 10.09 14.52 1.76
C LEU A 318 10.53 14.16 3.17
N ARG A 319 10.40 12.87 3.50
CA ARG A 319 10.96 12.34 4.74
C ARG A 319 12.39 11.87 4.52
N LYS A 320 13.28 12.28 5.41
CA LYS A 320 14.63 11.75 5.50
C LYS A 320 14.63 10.27 5.93
N PRO A 321 15.32 9.36 5.22
CA PRO A 321 15.42 7.96 5.63
C PRO A 321 16.09 7.81 7.00
N ALA A 322 15.61 6.88 7.83
CA ALA A 322 16.14 6.66 9.18
C ALA A 322 17.62 6.19 9.20
N SER A 323 18.11 5.65 8.08
CA SER A 323 19.50 5.23 7.89
C SER A 323 20.47 6.38 7.61
N VAL A 324 19.97 7.59 7.34
CA VAL A 324 20.77 8.77 7.01
C VAL A 324 20.90 9.64 8.26
N SER A 325 22.13 10.02 8.65
CA SER A 325 22.36 10.83 9.85
C SER A 325 21.67 12.19 9.77
N GLU A 326 21.18 12.73 10.90
CA GLU A 326 20.40 13.98 10.94
C GLU A 326 21.10 15.18 10.27
N ASP A 327 22.42 15.22 10.28
CA ASP A 327 23.22 16.31 9.67
C ASP A 327 23.40 16.18 8.14
N THR A 328 23.15 15.02 7.54
CA THR A 328 23.32 14.84 6.08
C THR A 328 22.28 15.64 5.29
N ARG A 329 22.73 16.54 4.41
CA ARG A 329 21.85 17.17 3.42
C ARG A 329 21.45 16.15 2.36
N ILE A 330 20.15 15.97 2.14
CA ILE A 330 19.60 15.01 1.16
C ILE A 330 19.14 15.69 -0.13
N LEU A 331 19.05 17.02 -0.13
CA LEU A 331 18.72 17.83 -1.30
C LEU A 331 19.98 18.57 -1.81
N PRO A 332 20.02 18.92 -3.10
CA PRO A 332 21.10 19.72 -3.65
C PRO A 332 21.31 21.03 -2.87
N GLU A 333 22.56 21.46 -2.74
CA GLU A 333 22.87 22.70 -2.03
C GLU A 333 22.10 23.89 -2.61
N GLY A 334 21.46 24.67 -1.73
CA GLY A 334 20.69 25.86 -2.10
C GLY A 334 19.35 25.58 -2.80
N PHE A 335 18.87 24.32 -2.85
CA PHE A 335 17.64 23.96 -3.56
C PHE A 335 16.43 24.74 -3.03
N GLU A 336 16.17 24.68 -1.72
CA GLU A 336 15.01 25.34 -1.11
C GLU A 336 15.03 26.86 -1.33
N GLU A 337 16.21 27.49 -1.26
CA GLU A 337 16.38 28.93 -1.52
C GLU A 337 16.09 29.30 -2.99
N ARG A 338 16.49 28.45 -3.94
CA ARG A 338 16.23 28.66 -5.37
C ARG A 338 14.76 28.42 -5.74
N THR A 339 14.06 27.57 -4.98
CA THR A 339 12.66 27.19 -5.27
C THR A 339 11.62 27.86 -4.37
N LYS A 340 12.03 28.68 -3.39
CA LYS A 340 11.12 29.27 -2.38
C LYS A 340 9.89 30.01 -2.93
N ASP A 341 9.98 30.55 -4.14
CA ASP A 341 8.88 31.31 -4.77
C ASP A 341 7.87 30.41 -5.50
N ILE A 342 8.21 29.13 -5.71
CA ILE A 342 7.39 28.17 -6.48
C ILE A 342 7.09 26.88 -5.72
N GLY A 343 7.78 26.57 -4.62
CA GLY A 343 7.51 25.33 -3.91
C GLY A 343 7.97 25.28 -2.48
N VAL A 344 7.43 24.28 -1.78
CA VAL A 344 7.69 23.99 -0.36
C VAL A 344 8.10 22.53 -0.22
N VAL A 345 9.15 22.29 0.56
CA VAL A 345 9.55 20.95 1.02
C VAL A 345 9.25 20.84 2.50
N THR A 346 8.61 19.74 2.90
CA THR A 346 8.21 19.46 4.29
C THR A 346 8.50 18.01 4.67
N ASP A 347 8.74 17.75 5.95
CA ASP A 347 8.94 16.40 6.51
C ASP A 347 7.70 15.50 6.41
N TRP A 348 6.54 16.14 6.37
CA TRP A 348 5.22 15.50 6.36
C TRP A 348 4.17 16.44 5.78
N ALA A 349 3.11 15.88 5.21
CA ALA A 349 1.93 16.62 4.77
C ALA A 349 0.64 15.81 5.04
N PRO A 350 -0.50 16.46 5.34
CA PRO A 350 -1.80 15.80 5.47
C PRO A 350 -2.30 15.39 4.08
N GLN A 351 -1.78 14.28 3.55
CA GLN A 351 -1.94 13.85 2.15
C GLN A 351 -3.39 13.93 1.66
N MET A 352 -4.37 13.47 2.46
CA MET A 352 -5.78 13.55 2.04
C MET A 352 -6.31 14.97 1.91
N ARG A 353 -5.89 15.90 2.79
CA ARG A 353 -6.26 17.32 2.69
C ARG A 353 -5.55 18.01 1.53
N VAL A 354 -4.28 17.66 1.28
CA VAL A 354 -3.51 18.17 0.13
C VAL A 354 -4.16 17.72 -1.18
N LEU A 355 -4.41 16.42 -1.34
CA LEU A 355 -5.07 15.89 -2.54
C LEU A 355 -6.49 16.44 -2.71
N ALA A 356 -7.21 16.76 -1.63
CA ALA A 356 -8.52 17.40 -1.72
C ALA A 356 -8.47 18.88 -2.14
N HIS A 357 -7.30 19.51 -2.10
CA HIS A 357 -7.17 20.96 -2.30
C HIS A 357 -7.30 21.35 -3.78
N ALA A 358 -8.05 22.42 -4.05
CA ALA A 358 -8.35 22.88 -5.43
C ALA A 358 -7.10 23.31 -6.22
N SER A 359 -6.06 23.76 -5.53
CA SER A 359 -4.78 24.14 -6.14
C SER A 359 -3.92 22.98 -6.62
N VAL A 360 -4.16 21.75 -6.14
CA VAL A 360 -3.42 20.57 -6.60
C VAL A 360 -3.93 20.17 -7.98
N GLY A 361 -3.01 20.08 -8.94
CA GLY A 361 -3.30 19.73 -10.34
C GLY A 361 -2.70 18.40 -10.80
N GLY A 362 -1.84 17.78 -9.98
CA GLY A 362 -1.21 16.50 -10.28
C GLY A 362 -0.43 15.95 -9.09
N HIS A 363 -0.04 14.68 -9.19
CA HIS A 363 0.67 13.98 -8.13
C HIS A 363 1.84 13.17 -8.69
N LEU A 364 3.05 13.49 -8.24
CA LEU A 364 4.23 12.66 -8.46
C LEU A 364 4.31 11.61 -7.35
N THR A 365 4.16 10.35 -7.73
CA THR A 365 4.00 9.25 -6.79
C THR A 365 4.80 8.02 -7.18
N HIS A 366 5.12 7.22 -6.16
CA HIS A 366 5.68 5.88 -6.30
C HIS A 366 4.71 4.84 -6.85
N CYS A 367 3.43 5.18 -7.07
CA CYS A 367 2.40 4.25 -7.58
C CYS A 367 2.10 3.05 -6.64
N GLY A 368 2.33 3.19 -5.33
CA GLY A 368 1.80 2.24 -4.35
C GLY A 368 0.28 2.26 -4.36
N TRP A 369 -0.36 1.09 -4.23
CA TRP A 369 -1.80 0.97 -4.48
C TRP A 369 -2.68 1.85 -3.57
N SER A 370 -2.29 2.07 -2.31
CA SER A 370 -3.00 3.02 -1.43
C SER A 370 -2.91 4.46 -1.92
N SER A 371 -1.72 4.94 -2.30
CA SER A 371 -1.57 6.29 -2.87
C SER A 371 -2.30 6.45 -4.19
N VAL A 372 -2.35 5.41 -5.03
CA VAL A 372 -3.14 5.40 -6.27
C VAL A 372 -4.63 5.56 -5.95
N VAL A 373 -5.14 4.81 -4.97
CA VAL A 373 -6.54 4.92 -4.54
C VAL A 373 -6.85 6.33 -4.03
N GLU A 374 -6.06 6.83 -3.07
CA GLU A 374 -6.22 8.15 -2.46
C GLU A 374 -6.17 9.27 -3.50
N ASN A 375 -5.27 9.17 -4.47
CA ASN A 375 -5.13 10.13 -5.56
C ASN A 375 -6.39 10.19 -6.43
N PHE A 376 -6.86 9.05 -6.91
CA PHE A 376 -7.99 9.03 -7.84
C PHE A 376 -9.32 9.36 -7.17
N GLN A 377 -9.44 9.36 -5.84
CA GLN A 377 -10.59 9.97 -5.16
C GLN A 377 -10.78 11.46 -5.51
N PHE A 378 -9.71 12.14 -5.91
CA PHE A 378 -9.75 13.56 -6.27
C PHE A 378 -9.54 13.78 -7.77
N GLY A 379 -9.21 12.73 -8.52
CA GLY A 379 -9.13 12.75 -9.99
C GLY A 379 -7.86 13.39 -10.53
N HIS A 380 -6.77 13.37 -9.77
CA HIS A 380 -5.50 13.96 -10.18
C HIS A 380 -4.74 13.07 -11.16
N PRO A 381 -4.10 13.62 -12.20
CA PRO A 381 -3.18 12.89 -13.05
C PRO A 381 -1.89 12.53 -12.30
N LEU A 382 -1.19 11.50 -12.76
CA LEU A 382 0.03 11.00 -12.11
C LEU A 382 1.30 11.28 -12.90
N VAL A 383 2.35 11.79 -12.24
CA VAL A 383 3.74 11.50 -12.65
C VAL A 383 4.14 10.22 -11.94
N GLN A 384 4.41 9.18 -12.70
CA GLN A 384 4.65 7.84 -12.18
C GLN A 384 6.15 7.59 -12.05
N LEU A 385 6.61 7.40 -10.82
CA LEU A 385 8.01 7.07 -10.52
C LEU A 385 8.06 5.89 -9.52
N PRO A 386 7.78 4.66 -9.97
CA PRO A 386 7.94 3.45 -9.15
C PRO A 386 9.34 3.34 -8.53
N ILE A 387 9.41 2.82 -7.31
CA ILE A 387 10.65 2.68 -6.55
C ILE A 387 10.88 1.23 -6.13
N CYS A 388 9.85 0.50 -5.69
CA CYS A 388 10.00 -0.88 -5.22
C CYS A 388 8.69 -1.70 -5.28
N SER A 389 8.77 -2.99 -4.92
CA SER A 389 7.61 -3.87 -4.75
C SER A 389 6.75 -4.00 -6.02
N ASP A 390 5.42 -3.87 -5.90
CA ASP A 390 4.43 -4.02 -6.97
C ASP A 390 4.18 -2.71 -7.75
N GLN A 391 4.89 -1.63 -7.41
CA GLN A 391 4.65 -0.29 -7.92
C GLN A 391 4.80 -0.18 -9.43
N GLY A 392 5.78 -0.87 -10.02
CA GLY A 392 5.98 -0.92 -11.47
C GLY A 392 4.79 -1.54 -12.19
N LEU A 393 4.21 -2.62 -11.63
CA LEU A 393 3.01 -3.26 -12.18
C LEU A 393 1.80 -2.32 -12.11
N ASN A 394 1.64 -1.62 -10.98
CA ASN A 394 0.58 -0.64 -10.82
C ASN A 394 0.73 0.49 -11.86
N ALA A 395 1.93 1.03 -12.04
CA ALA A 395 2.21 2.07 -13.03
C ALA A 395 1.87 1.60 -14.45
N ARG A 396 2.26 0.38 -14.83
CA ARG A 396 1.98 -0.22 -16.14
C ARG A 396 0.49 -0.28 -16.47
N VAL A 397 -0.34 -0.69 -15.51
CA VAL A 397 -1.80 -0.74 -15.66
C VAL A 397 -2.39 0.67 -15.76
N LEU A 398 -1.81 1.66 -15.06
CA LEU A 398 -2.26 3.04 -15.11
C LEU A 398 -1.84 3.75 -16.40
N GLU A 399 -0.69 3.39 -16.97
CA GLU A 399 -0.22 3.87 -18.28
C GLU A 399 -1.17 3.43 -19.40
N GLU A 400 -1.65 2.17 -19.39
CA GLU A 400 -2.67 1.69 -20.35
C GLU A 400 -3.93 2.56 -20.35
N LYS A 401 -4.31 3.08 -19.18
CA LYS A 401 -5.48 3.96 -19.00
C LYS A 401 -5.20 5.42 -19.35
N LYS A 402 -3.95 5.77 -19.65
CA LYS A 402 -3.49 7.14 -19.91
C LYS A 402 -3.94 8.11 -18.82
N VAL A 403 -3.72 7.75 -17.55
CA VAL A 403 -4.02 8.59 -16.38
C VAL A 403 -2.76 9.10 -15.66
N GLY A 404 -1.60 8.78 -16.21
CA GLY A 404 -0.33 9.34 -15.80
C GLY A 404 0.73 9.17 -16.88
N VAL A 405 1.90 9.73 -16.61
CA VAL A 405 3.09 9.63 -17.45
C VAL A 405 4.22 9.03 -16.63
N PHE A 406 4.82 7.97 -17.14
CA PHE A 406 5.97 7.30 -16.53
C PHE A 406 7.24 8.13 -16.74
N VAL A 407 8.05 8.29 -15.69
CA VAL A 407 9.38 8.88 -15.80
C VAL A 407 10.32 7.84 -16.41
N PRO A 408 10.85 8.06 -17.63
CA PRO A 408 11.77 7.13 -18.28
C PRO A 408 12.94 6.75 -17.37
N ARG A 409 13.30 5.47 -17.41
CA ARG A 409 14.37 4.90 -16.60
C ARG A 409 15.23 3.97 -17.44
N ASP A 410 16.49 3.88 -17.07
CA ASP A 410 17.40 2.89 -17.62
C ASP A 410 16.92 1.47 -17.27
N ASP A 411 16.94 0.56 -18.25
CA ASP A 411 16.45 -0.81 -18.06
C ASP A 411 17.38 -1.66 -17.19
N GLU A 412 18.67 -1.33 -17.12
CA GLU A 412 19.67 -2.09 -16.36
C GLU A 412 19.82 -1.55 -14.93
N THR A 413 19.98 -0.24 -14.77
CA THR A 413 20.23 0.41 -13.48
C THR A 413 18.94 0.88 -12.81
N GLY A 414 17.92 1.23 -13.60
CA GLY A 414 16.70 1.87 -13.10
C GLY A 414 16.86 3.35 -12.81
N ASP A 415 17.98 3.97 -13.19
CA ASP A 415 18.24 5.39 -12.99
C ASP A 415 17.42 6.25 -13.94
N PHE A 416 17.18 7.51 -13.56
CA PHE A 416 16.50 8.51 -14.38
C PHE A 416 17.27 9.84 -14.34
N SER A 417 17.07 10.67 -15.36
CA SER A 417 17.71 11.98 -15.43
C SER A 417 16.78 13.10 -14.96
N ARG A 418 17.36 14.22 -14.48
CA ARG A 418 16.61 15.46 -14.23
C ARG A 418 15.84 15.97 -15.46
N ASP A 419 16.37 15.74 -16.67
CA ASP A 419 15.74 16.19 -17.92
C ASP A 419 14.44 15.42 -18.17
N ASP A 420 14.46 14.11 -17.94
CA ASP A 420 13.29 13.24 -18.05
C ASP A 420 12.22 13.62 -17.02
N VAL A 421 12.61 13.87 -15.77
CA VAL A 421 11.72 14.38 -14.72
C VAL A 421 11.09 15.70 -15.14
N ALA A 422 11.91 16.68 -15.54
CA ALA A 422 11.43 18.01 -15.92
C ALA A 422 10.47 17.95 -17.10
N LYS A 423 10.78 17.12 -18.11
CA LYS A 423 9.92 16.89 -19.28
C LYS A 423 8.59 16.29 -18.89
N VAL A 424 8.57 15.19 -18.14
CA VAL A 424 7.33 14.51 -17.74
C VAL A 424 6.44 15.40 -16.89
N VAL A 425 7.03 16.17 -15.97
CA VAL A 425 6.29 17.13 -15.14
C VAL A 425 5.64 18.21 -16.00
N ARG A 426 6.35 18.79 -16.97
CA ARG A 426 5.77 19.79 -17.89
C ARG A 426 4.68 19.20 -18.78
N ILE A 427 4.90 18.01 -19.35
CA ILE A 427 3.89 17.29 -20.14
C ILE A 427 2.59 17.18 -19.35
N LEU A 428 2.68 16.73 -18.10
CA LEU A 428 1.51 16.48 -17.28
C LEU A 428 0.79 17.76 -16.85
N MET A 429 1.53 18.82 -16.50
CA MET A 429 0.99 19.99 -15.82
C MET A 429 0.66 21.14 -16.78
N GLU A 430 1.49 21.38 -17.78
CA GLU A 430 1.45 22.62 -18.59
C GLU A 430 1.11 22.35 -20.07
N GLU A 431 1.55 21.21 -20.62
CA GLU A 431 1.48 20.97 -22.06
C GLU A 431 0.10 20.40 -22.51
N ASP A 432 -0.15 20.53 -23.81
CA ASP A 432 -1.40 20.06 -24.46
C ASP A 432 -1.52 18.54 -24.44
N GLU A 433 -0.40 17.83 -24.54
CA GLU A 433 -0.33 16.36 -24.47
C GLU A 433 -0.95 15.83 -23.16
N GLY A 434 -0.74 16.55 -22.05
CA GLY A 434 -1.29 16.20 -20.74
C GLY A 434 -2.80 16.39 -20.62
N LYS A 435 -3.47 17.14 -21.51
CA LYS A 435 -4.92 17.43 -21.39
C LYS A 435 -5.77 16.16 -21.34
N VAL A 436 -5.48 15.20 -22.22
CA VAL A 436 -6.18 13.91 -22.25
C VAL A 436 -5.93 13.13 -20.96
N ILE A 437 -4.70 13.19 -20.45
CA ILE A 437 -4.31 12.49 -19.21
C ILE A 437 -5.05 13.05 -18.00
N ARG A 438 -5.10 14.39 -17.88
CA ARG A 438 -5.87 15.10 -16.87
C ARG A 438 -7.36 14.77 -16.94
N GLN A 439 -7.92 14.72 -18.15
CA GLN A 439 -9.34 14.36 -18.34
C GLN A 439 -9.64 12.91 -17.93
N ASN A 440 -8.80 11.95 -18.33
CA ASN A 440 -8.99 10.54 -17.97
C ASN A 440 -8.86 10.33 -16.45
N ALA A 441 -7.91 11.01 -15.80
CA ALA A 441 -7.78 10.96 -14.35
C ALA A 441 -9.03 11.50 -13.64
N LYS A 442 -9.61 12.60 -14.14
CA LYS A 442 -10.89 13.14 -13.63
C LYS A 442 -12.05 12.15 -13.77
N GLN A 443 -12.09 11.35 -14.83
CA GLN A 443 -13.12 10.32 -15.00
C GLN A 443 -12.98 9.19 -13.98
N LEU A 444 -11.75 8.82 -13.59
CA LEU A 444 -11.55 7.80 -12.55
C LEU A 444 -12.12 8.23 -11.19
N LYS A 445 -12.27 9.53 -10.94
CA LYS A 445 -12.90 10.06 -9.73
C LYS A 445 -14.29 9.46 -9.50
N GLU A 446 -15.08 9.27 -10.55
CA GLU A 446 -16.43 8.71 -10.44
C GLU A 446 -16.44 7.31 -9.83
N ILE A 447 -15.35 6.55 -10.03
CA ILE A 447 -15.21 5.18 -9.53
C ILE A 447 -14.55 5.18 -8.14
N TYR A 448 -13.49 5.97 -7.98
CA TYR A 448 -12.67 5.95 -6.77
C TYR A 448 -13.29 6.78 -5.63
N ALA A 449 -14.16 7.74 -5.93
CA ALA A 449 -14.91 8.51 -4.93
C ALA A 449 -16.31 7.94 -4.64
N ASP A 450 -16.72 6.84 -5.27
CA ASP A 450 -18.04 6.23 -5.06
C ASP A 450 -18.12 5.50 -3.71
N GLN A 451 -18.40 6.27 -2.67
CA GLN A 451 -18.55 5.75 -1.32
C GLN A 451 -19.70 4.75 -1.20
N ALA A 452 -20.80 4.93 -1.94
CA ALA A 452 -21.94 4.02 -1.88
C ALA A 452 -21.56 2.63 -2.42
N SER A 453 -20.82 2.59 -3.53
CA SER A 453 -20.24 1.35 -4.04
C SER A 453 -19.27 0.73 -3.04
N HIS A 454 -18.37 1.51 -2.45
CA HIS A 454 -17.44 0.98 -1.44
C HIS A 454 -18.15 0.38 -0.22
N GLU A 455 -19.16 1.04 0.34
CA GLU A 455 -19.94 0.52 1.46
C GLU A 455 -20.67 -0.78 1.08
N LYS A 456 -21.24 -0.84 -0.13
CA LYS A 456 -21.88 -2.06 -0.64
C LYS A 456 -20.90 -3.24 -0.71
N HIS A 457 -19.65 -3.02 -1.13
CA HIS A 457 -18.64 -4.08 -1.13
C HIS A 457 -18.35 -4.61 0.28
N ILE A 458 -18.35 -3.74 1.29
CA ILE A 458 -18.21 -4.16 2.69
C ILE A 458 -19.45 -4.94 3.15
N ASP A 459 -20.66 -4.50 2.80
CA ASP A 459 -21.89 -5.24 3.13
C ASP A 459 -21.87 -6.64 2.52
N ASP A 460 -21.53 -6.74 1.24
CA ASP A 460 -21.39 -8.01 0.52
C ASP A 460 -20.33 -8.90 1.18
N PHE A 461 -19.22 -8.33 1.63
CA PHE A 461 -18.17 -9.04 2.36
C PHE A 461 -18.66 -9.57 3.72
N VAL A 462 -19.35 -8.76 4.52
CA VAL A 462 -19.96 -9.18 5.80
C VAL A 462 -20.93 -10.33 5.58
N GLU A 463 -21.78 -10.26 4.55
CA GLU A 463 -22.69 -11.34 4.19
C GLU A 463 -21.96 -12.64 3.81
N LYS A 464 -20.75 -12.56 3.23
CA LYS A 464 -19.91 -13.75 3.01
C LYS A 464 -19.39 -14.32 4.31
N LEU A 465 -18.88 -13.49 5.22
CA LEU A 465 -18.40 -13.95 6.53
C LEU A 465 -19.49 -14.72 7.28
N LYS A 466 -20.72 -14.17 7.33
CA LYS A 466 -21.86 -14.82 7.97
C LYS A 466 -22.25 -16.14 7.29
N LYS A 467 -22.36 -16.15 5.94
CA LYS A 467 -22.74 -17.37 5.19
C LYS A 467 -21.73 -18.50 5.35
N PHE A 468 -20.44 -18.19 5.41
CA PHE A 468 -19.42 -19.22 5.61
C PHE A 468 -19.36 -19.72 7.04
N GLN A 469 -19.71 -18.91 8.04
CA GLN A 469 -19.80 -19.33 9.45
C GLN A 469 -20.90 -20.39 9.67
N GLN A 470 -22.02 -20.28 8.96
CA GLN A 470 -23.15 -21.24 9.08
C GLN A 470 -22.86 -22.62 8.46
N ASN A 471 -21.79 -22.74 7.66
CA ASN A 471 -21.40 -23.98 6.95
C ASN A 471 -20.21 -24.70 7.60
N VAL A 472 -19.81 -24.29 8.81
CA VAL A 472 -18.78 -24.92 9.66
C VAL A 472 -19.48 -25.54 10.86
#